data_AF-A0A968MHZ5-F1
#
_entry.id   AF-A0A968MHZ5-F1
#
_cell.length_a   1.000
_cell.length_b   1.000
_cell.length_c   1.000
_cell.angle_alpha   90.00
_cell.angle_beta   90.00
_cell.angle_gamma   90.00
#
_symmetry.space_group_name_H-M   'P 1'
#
loop_
_entity.id
_entity.type
_entity.pdbx_description
1 polymer ?
#
loop_
_entity_poly.entity_id
_entity_poly.type
_entity_poly.pdbx_seq_one_letter_code
_entity_poly.pdbx_strand_id
1 'polypeptide(L)'
;MKKTIKIAIASLTIVFVFSFLSCSDDFYETKIGDRFSPDKFYNNFIDVQVGFLGVASLLQDILPNYVLVDGLLSDQMEITSLADVDLNELYKHNVTAGNRYISPEGYYKIVISANEC
;
A
#
# COMPACT_ATOMS: atom_id res chain seq x y z
N MET A 1 -44.49 31.00 -34.79
CA MET A 1 -43.03 31.08 -35.01
C MET A 1 -42.25 31.86 -33.94
N LYS A 2 -42.53 33.15 -33.67
CA LYS A 2 -41.72 33.91 -32.68
C LYS A 2 -41.81 33.39 -31.24
N LYS A 3 -42.96 32.82 -30.83
CA LYS A 3 -43.18 32.28 -29.47
C LYS A 3 -42.46 30.94 -29.25
N THR A 4 -42.45 30.06 -30.25
CA THR A 4 -41.73 28.78 -30.22
C THR A 4 -40.21 28.96 -30.25
N ILE A 5 -39.71 29.95 -30.99
CA ILE A 5 -38.28 30.32 -30.98
C ILE A 5 -37.85 30.88 -29.61
N LYS A 6 -38.68 31.71 -28.96
CA LYS A 6 -38.37 32.21 -27.61
C LYS A 6 -38.32 31.10 -26.56
N ILE A 7 -39.20 30.10 -26.66
CA ILE A 7 -39.20 28.94 -25.76
C ILE A 7 -37.96 28.06 -26.00
N ALA A 8 -37.57 27.85 -27.26
CA ALA A 8 -36.36 27.10 -27.59
C ALA A 8 -35.07 27.80 -27.13
N ILE A 9 -35.01 29.13 -27.24
CA ILE A 9 -33.88 29.91 -26.72
C ILE A 9 -33.86 29.83 -25.19
N ALA A 10 -35.01 29.97 -24.53
CA ALA A 10 -35.11 29.86 -23.08
C ALA A 10 -34.63 28.48 -22.58
N SER A 11 -35.05 27.38 -23.24
CA SER A 11 -34.59 26.03 -22.87
C SER A 11 -33.10 25.85 -23.09
N LEU A 12 -32.53 26.42 -24.16
CA LEU A 12 -31.10 26.34 -24.44
C LEU A 12 -30.27 27.11 -23.41
N THR A 13 -30.72 28.30 -22.98
CA THR A 13 -30.06 29.04 -21.88
C THR A 13 -30.15 28.30 -20.55
N ILE A 14 -31.26 27.62 -20.25
CA ILE A 14 -31.39 26.85 -19.01
C ILE A 14 -30.40 25.70 -18.99
N VAL A 15 -30.30 24.93 -20.09
CA VAL A 15 -29.34 23.83 -20.22
C VAL A 15 -27.89 24.35 -20.08
N PHE A 16 -27.58 25.51 -20.67
CA PHE A 16 -26.25 26.11 -20.61
C PHE A 16 -25.87 26.58 -19.19
N VAL A 17 -26.82 27.06 -18.39
CA VAL A 17 -26.57 27.46 -17.01
C VAL A 17 -26.35 26.23 -16.10
N PHE A 18 -27.07 25.13 -16.34
CA PHE A 18 -26.89 23.90 -15.57
C PHE A 18 -25.52 23.23 -15.81
N SER A 19 -24.88 23.44 -16.96
CA SER A 19 -23.52 22.93 -17.22
C SER A 19 -22.44 23.56 -16.35
N PHE A 20 -22.65 24.75 -15.77
CA PHE A 20 -21.68 25.39 -14.86
C PHE A 20 -21.82 24.94 -13.41
N LEU A 21 -22.91 24.26 -13.04
CA LEU A 21 -23.13 23.76 -11.67
C LEU A 21 -22.53 22.37 -11.43
N SER A 22 -21.97 21.73 -12.46
CA SER A 22 -21.43 20.37 -12.36
C SER A 22 -19.97 20.28 -11.88
N CYS A 23 -19.25 21.41 -11.79
CA CYS A 23 -17.92 21.46 -11.19
C CYS A 23 -18.05 21.84 -9.71
N SER A 24 -18.23 20.83 -8.85
CA SER A 24 -18.05 21.00 -7.40
C SER A 24 -16.57 20.86 -7.06
N ASP A 25 -16.05 21.74 -6.18
CA ASP A 25 -14.66 21.72 -5.72
C ASP A 25 -14.28 20.37 -5.06
N ASP A 26 -15.26 19.64 -4.54
CA ASP A 26 -15.14 18.29 -3.97
C ASP A 26 -14.57 17.24 -4.94
N PHE A 27 -14.59 17.48 -6.27
CA PHE A 27 -13.95 16.59 -7.25
C PHE A 27 -12.42 16.54 -7.07
N TYR A 28 -11.83 17.63 -6.57
CA TYR A 28 -10.40 17.72 -6.28
C TYR A 28 -10.06 17.37 -4.82
N GLU A 29 -11.04 17.37 -3.92
CA GLU A 29 -10.90 16.96 -2.52
C GLU A 29 -11.22 15.47 -2.33
N THR A 30 -10.78 14.60 -3.25
CA THR A 30 -10.83 13.16 -3.00
C THR A 30 -9.88 12.82 -1.85
N LYS A 31 -10.42 12.55 -0.65
CA LYS A 31 -9.67 11.85 0.39
C LYS A 31 -9.16 10.54 -0.23
N ILE A 32 -7.84 10.38 -0.25
CA ILE A 32 -7.18 9.22 -0.87
C ILE A 32 -7.50 7.98 -0.02
N GLY A 33 -8.65 7.36 -0.27
CA GLY A 33 -9.15 6.18 0.44
C GLY A 33 -9.35 6.38 1.95
N ASP A 34 -9.64 5.27 2.64
CA ASP A 34 -9.69 5.18 4.11
C ASP A 34 -8.30 5.17 4.75
N ARG A 35 -7.37 6.00 4.22
CA ARG A 35 -6.05 6.18 4.85
C ARG A 35 -6.23 7.16 6.01
N PHE A 36 -5.96 6.68 7.22
CA PHE A 36 -5.93 7.53 8.40
C PHE A 36 -4.82 8.57 8.25
N SER A 37 -5.13 9.84 8.50
CA SER A 37 -4.07 10.85 8.74
C SER A 37 -3.31 10.44 9.99
N PRO A 38 -1.98 10.67 10.09
CA PRO A 38 -1.22 10.39 11.31
C PRO A 38 -1.88 10.96 12.58
N ASP A 39 -2.51 12.13 12.46
CA ASP A 39 -3.20 12.82 13.57
C ASP A 39 -4.50 12.12 14.03
N LYS A 40 -4.97 11.11 13.29
CA LYS A 40 -6.22 10.38 13.53
C LYS A 40 -5.99 8.89 13.83
N PHE A 41 -4.74 8.47 14.01
CA PHE A 41 -4.43 7.05 14.20
C PHE A 41 -4.72 6.53 15.63
N TYR A 42 -4.80 7.42 16.62
CA TYR A 42 -4.91 7.06 18.05
C TYR A 42 -6.18 7.57 18.73
N ASN A 43 -7.31 7.65 18.01
CA ASN A 43 -8.52 8.24 18.57
C ASN A 43 -9.16 7.34 19.65
N ASN A 44 -9.00 6.03 19.53
CA ASN A 44 -9.53 5.08 20.50
C ASN A 44 -8.62 3.83 20.64
N PHE A 45 -8.89 3.01 21.66
CA PHE A 45 -8.12 1.80 21.95
C PHE A 45 -8.23 0.70 20.87
N ILE A 46 -9.32 0.68 20.09
CA ILE A 46 -9.47 -0.25 18.95
C ILE A 46 -8.46 0.15 17.87
N ASP A 47 -8.32 1.44 17.56
CA ASP A 47 -7.39 1.92 16.53
C ASP A 47 -5.95 1.50 16.84
N VAL A 48 -5.53 1.64 18.11
CA VAL A 48 -4.20 1.18 18.58
C VAL A 48 -4.03 -0.34 18.43
N GLN A 49 -5.05 -1.12 18.81
CA GLN A 49 -5.00 -2.58 18.63
C GLN A 49 -4.91 -2.98 17.17
N VAL A 50 -5.69 -2.33 16.30
CA VAL A 50 -5.67 -2.59 14.85
C VAL A 50 -4.33 -2.20 14.23
N GLY A 51 -3.75 -1.06 14.64
CA GLY A 51 -2.40 -0.65 14.24
C GLY A 51 -1.34 -1.69 14.61
N PHE A 52 -1.35 -2.15 15.88
CA PHE A 52 -0.45 -3.21 16.34
C PHE A 52 -0.63 -4.52 15.56
N LEU A 53 -1.87 -4.96 15.35
CA LEU A 53 -2.16 -6.15 14.53
C LEU A 53 -1.69 -5.99 13.09
N GLY A 54 -1.81 -4.79 12.52
CA GLY A 54 -1.29 -4.42 11.21
C GLY A 54 0.22 -4.64 11.13
N VAL A 55 0.98 -4.10 12.09
CA VAL A 55 2.44 -4.30 12.17
C VAL A 55 2.79 -5.78 12.36
N ALA A 56 2.08 -6.49 13.24
CA ALA A 56 2.29 -7.92 13.47
C ALA A 56 2.00 -8.78 12.22
N SER A 57 1.07 -8.34 11.36
CA SER A 57 0.78 -9.01 10.09
C SER A 57 1.96 -8.89 9.10
N LEU A 58 2.59 -7.71 9.02
CA LEU A 58 3.78 -7.50 8.22
C LEU A 58 4.97 -8.34 8.71
N LEU A 59 5.09 -8.53 10.02
CA LEU A 59 6.10 -9.42 10.60
C LEU A 59 5.88 -10.88 10.19
N GLN A 60 4.62 -11.34 10.16
CA GLN A 60 4.28 -12.69 9.70
C GLN A 60 4.68 -12.93 8.24
N ASP A 61 4.57 -11.91 7.38
CA ASP A 61 4.96 -12.03 5.97
C ASP A 61 6.47 -12.27 5.79
N ILE A 62 7.33 -11.69 6.66
CA ILE A 62 8.79 -11.81 6.51
C ILE A 62 9.40 -13.01 7.27
N LEU A 63 8.70 -13.51 8.29
CA LEU A 63 9.21 -14.55 9.19
C LEU A 63 9.70 -15.82 8.47
N PRO A 64 8.98 -16.37 7.47
CA PRO A 64 9.47 -17.54 6.74
C PRO A 64 10.81 -17.30 6.05
N ASN A 65 10.99 -16.14 5.44
CA ASN A 65 12.24 -15.76 4.80
C ASN A 65 13.35 -15.57 5.83
N TYR A 66 13.06 -14.90 6.95
CA TYR A 66 14.02 -14.70 8.04
C TYR A 66 14.57 -16.03 8.56
N VAL A 67 13.70 -16.99 8.86
CA VAL A 67 14.10 -18.33 9.34
C VAL A 67 14.91 -19.09 8.29
N LEU A 68 14.53 -18.99 7.01
CA LEU A 68 15.25 -19.61 5.92
C LEU A 68 16.68 -19.06 5.77
N VAL A 69 16.82 -17.74 5.78
CA VAL A 69 18.11 -17.04 5.66
C VAL A 69 19.00 -17.34 6.86
N ASP A 70 18.46 -17.25 8.08
CA ASP A 70 19.18 -17.57 9.32
C ASP A 70 19.67 -19.03 9.33
N GLY A 71 18.82 -19.97 8.94
CA GLY A 71 19.17 -21.39 8.92
C GLY A 71 20.21 -21.75 7.84
N LEU A 72 20.16 -21.10 6.66
CA LEU A 72 21.11 -21.36 5.56
C LEU A 72 22.45 -20.65 5.72
N LEU A 73 22.49 -19.50 6.41
CA LEU A 73 23.73 -18.80 6.75
C LEU A 73 24.37 -19.37 8.04
N SER A 74 23.63 -20.19 8.79
CA SER A 74 24.17 -21.00 9.87
C SER A 74 24.39 -22.44 9.40
N ASP A 75 24.69 -23.33 10.34
CA ASP A 75 24.84 -24.76 10.13
C ASP A 75 23.53 -25.54 10.42
N GLN A 76 22.39 -24.85 10.51
CA GLN A 76 21.11 -25.47 10.88
C GLN A 76 20.32 -26.03 9.70
N MET A 77 20.59 -25.58 8.47
CA MET A 77 19.85 -25.99 7.28
C MET A 77 20.77 -26.25 6.08
N GLU A 78 20.41 -27.26 5.29
CA GLU A 78 21.07 -27.56 4.02
C GLU A 78 20.13 -27.32 2.84
N ILE A 79 20.69 -26.98 1.69
CA ILE A 79 19.94 -26.84 0.44
C ILE A 79 19.61 -28.22 -0.16
N THR A 80 18.47 -28.32 -0.83
CA THR A 80 18.14 -29.50 -1.63
C THR A 80 18.79 -29.44 -3.01
N SER A 81 18.80 -30.56 -3.74
CA SER A 81 19.28 -30.61 -5.12
C SER A 81 18.47 -29.76 -6.10
N LEU A 82 17.28 -29.31 -5.71
CA LEU A 82 16.38 -28.46 -6.51
C LEU A 82 16.35 -27.02 -6.03
N ALA A 83 17.21 -26.64 -5.07
CA ALA A 83 17.31 -25.26 -4.61
C ALA A 83 17.70 -24.34 -5.77
N ASP A 84 17.07 -23.17 -5.82
CA ASP A 84 17.41 -22.16 -6.83
C ASP A 84 18.78 -21.53 -6.59
N VAL A 85 19.20 -20.72 -7.56
CA VAL A 85 20.51 -20.04 -7.55
C VAL A 85 20.66 -19.12 -6.34
N ASP A 86 19.61 -18.38 -5.96
CA ASP A 86 19.67 -17.42 -4.87
C ASP A 86 19.84 -18.12 -3.50
N LEU A 87 19.19 -19.27 -3.30
CA LEU A 87 19.40 -20.12 -2.11
C LEU A 87 20.79 -20.76 -2.09
N ASN A 88 21.30 -21.16 -3.25
CA ASN A 88 22.63 -21.72 -3.37
C ASN A 88 23.73 -20.68 -3.05
N GLU A 89 23.54 -19.44 -3.49
CA GLU A 89 24.41 -18.31 -3.14
C GLU A 89 24.43 -18.04 -1.63
N LEU A 90 23.27 -18.09 -0.97
CA LEU A 90 23.15 -17.97 0.48
C LEU A 90 23.94 -19.07 1.20
N TYR A 91 23.66 -20.33 0.88
CA TYR A 91 24.33 -21.49 1.50
C TYR A 91 25.85 -21.49 1.29
N LYS A 92 26.32 -20.95 0.16
CA LYS A 92 27.76 -20.82 -0.14
C LYS A 92 28.39 -19.53 0.40
N HIS A 93 27.65 -18.71 1.12
CA HIS A 93 28.09 -17.40 1.62
C HIS A 93 28.67 -16.48 0.53
N ASN A 94 28.15 -16.58 -0.69
CA ASN A 94 28.60 -15.81 -1.85
C ASN A 94 27.43 -15.04 -2.48
N VAL A 95 26.75 -14.25 -1.64
CA VAL A 95 25.49 -13.59 -1.98
C VAL A 95 25.72 -12.40 -2.90
N THR A 96 24.97 -12.32 -3.99
CA THR A 96 24.97 -11.17 -4.90
C THR A 96 24.00 -10.08 -4.44
N ALA A 97 24.24 -8.83 -4.83
CA ALA A 97 23.40 -7.69 -4.43
C ALA A 97 21.93 -7.78 -4.91
N GLY A 98 21.65 -8.61 -5.91
CA GLY A 98 20.31 -8.83 -6.46
C GLY A 98 19.56 -10.03 -5.86
N ASN A 99 20.14 -10.72 -4.88
CA ASN A 99 19.55 -11.92 -4.30
C ASN A 99 18.24 -11.60 -3.57
N ARG A 100 17.16 -12.27 -3.98
CA ARG A 100 15.80 -11.95 -3.51
C ARG A 100 15.56 -12.21 -2.03
N TYR A 101 16.33 -13.12 -1.42
CA TYR A 101 16.13 -13.53 -0.03
C TYR A 101 16.75 -12.54 0.98
N ILE A 102 17.67 -11.68 0.55
CA ILE A 102 18.32 -10.67 1.40
C ILE A 102 17.76 -9.25 1.23
N SER A 103 16.63 -9.10 0.53
CA SER A 103 16.01 -7.79 0.34
C SER A 103 15.63 -7.17 1.70
N PRO A 104 16.06 -5.93 2.00
CA PRO A 104 15.71 -5.27 3.25
C PRO A 104 14.31 -4.64 3.23
N GLU A 105 13.61 -4.64 2.09
CA GLU A 105 12.35 -3.93 1.87
C GLU A 105 11.27 -4.31 2.90
N GLY A 106 11.08 -5.61 3.15
CA GLY A 106 10.10 -6.09 4.12
C GLY A 106 10.37 -5.61 5.54
N TYR A 107 11.64 -5.56 5.95
CA TYR A 107 12.04 -5.07 7.28
C TYR A 107 11.80 -3.57 7.41
N TYR A 108 12.16 -2.78 6.40
CA TYR A 108 11.89 -1.34 6.41
C TYR A 108 10.39 -1.04 6.44
N LYS A 109 9.58 -1.83 5.74
CA LYS A 109 8.12 -1.69 5.78
C LYS A 109 7.58 -1.86 7.20
N ILE A 110 8.06 -2.85 7.95
CA ILE A 110 7.67 -3.05 9.36
C ILE A 110 8.08 -1.86 10.22
N VAL A 111 9.33 -1.40 10.09
CA VAL A 111 9.85 -0.26 10.88
C VAL A 111 9.06 1.02 10.59
N ILE A 112 8.80 1.31 9.32
CA ILE A 112 8.01 2.48 8.92
C ILE A 112 6.59 2.37 9.49
N SER A 113 5.92 1.22 9.28
CA SER A 113 4.57 1.01 9.81
C SER A 113 4.52 1.10 11.33
N ALA A 114 5.53 0.62 12.05
CA ALA A 114 5.61 0.72 13.51
C ALA A 114 5.85 2.16 13.99
N ASN A 115 6.57 2.98 13.22
CA ASN A 115 6.81 4.39 13.54
C ASN A 115 5.61 5.30 13.22
N GLU A 116 4.75 4.88 12.29
CA GLU A 116 3.51 5.57 11.93
C GLU A 116 2.29 5.13 12.76
N CYS A 117 2.41 4.00 13.48
CA CYS A 117 1.34 3.39 14.29
C CYS A 117 1.32 3.80 15.74
#